data_AF-A0A9J7EE50-F1
#
_entry.id   AF-A0A9J7EE50-F1
#
_cell.length_a   1.000
_cell.length_b   1.000
_cell.length_c   1.000
_cell.angle_alpha   90.00
_cell.angle_beta   90.00
_cell.angle_gamma   90.00
#
_symmetry.space_group_name_H-M   'P 1'
#
loop_
_entity.id
_entity.type
_entity.pdbx_description
1 polymer ?
#
loop_
_entity_poly.entity_id
_entity_poly.type
_entity_poly.pdbx_seq_one_letter_code
_entity_poly.pdbx_strand_id
1 'polypeptide(L)'
;MTGRIFFLRYPQVYDFMLEKLQEVSSEESSTVLRPSLYPVLLLLARLYPSSLEGTVSNLKLVAFVPHVMSCASSSVLKTRQLAAKAIVPLISPEMYIPHIESTLELVQHEHTKTNHRHGLLLQLGRLLQAGARAGGLAVWHWGPHVRPALRYLRGPCYPVADELVKLINLLVLRSPTAPQDIINEICSHLHTLIFETVPTPISAGRDVCLANAMYLYFILATRYHVTDLTSLVHRALQHKSYEVILTVLNYLLILHKQLEPDNNMFHEHLVSIADPSTLKEIKNKQYIQLLCDVLKSHYMECREKSLKILVLEGNTQRDIIETKTGVTVTDDMVIEKLIDCIQTEYETLTHTYLQSLVNFVSERIQEGSIHSRVVLNVVRTVYECSSAENCESTRKVAVSFIERNYMLFKLDTSQLTAAEQFELHATLWATIITLLEDDEEAIRQRVSRAVCPGARVAPARAARSLRAALRAAGDVALLGLVALLDFQSVVVMADDVSDECRVFDQNERYNIFLEESIWTIACADIIVNEHKVDNSKLLEIINRPEYEGTFQKLCQDNVEMYKKMATGHKIPRNEALNPKIQLLVDKLS
;
A
#
# COMPACT_ATOMS: atom_id res chain seq x y z
N MET A 1 25.54 9.57 24.74
CA MET A 1 26.77 10.08 25.37
C MET A 1 27.69 10.66 24.31
N THR A 2 28.22 11.87 24.51
CA THR A 2 29.20 12.50 23.59
C THR A 2 30.58 11.84 23.74
N GLY A 3 31.44 11.95 22.72
CA GLY A 3 32.78 11.36 22.79
C GLY A 3 33.62 11.90 23.94
N ARG A 4 33.54 13.21 24.22
CA ARG A 4 34.14 13.82 25.41
C ARG A 4 33.78 13.10 26.71
N ILE A 5 32.48 12.88 26.98
CA ILE A 5 32.05 12.21 28.22
C ILE A 5 32.48 10.74 28.23
N PHE A 6 32.43 10.08 27.09
CA PHE A 6 32.84 8.68 26.97
C PHE A 6 34.33 8.49 27.30
N PHE A 7 35.23 9.25 26.67
CA PHE A 7 36.67 9.10 26.88
C PHE A 7 37.17 9.70 28.21
N LEU A 8 36.43 10.63 28.82
CA LEU A 8 36.69 11.01 30.21
C LEU A 8 36.42 9.87 31.21
N ARG A 9 35.41 9.04 30.93
CA ARG A 9 35.08 7.87 31.76
C ARG A 9 35.99 6.66 31.47
N TYR A 10 36.44 6.52 30.23
CA TYR A 10 37.24 5.38 29.77
C TYR A 10 38.49 5.83 28.98
N PRO A 11 39.47 6.49 29.62
CA PRO A 11 40.61 7.08 28.94
C PRO A 11 41.50 6.06 28.21
N GLN A 12 41.71 4.87 28.79
CA GLN A 12 42.52 3.80 28.18
C GLN A 12 41.94 3.30 26.84
N VAL A 13 40.62 3.44 26.65
CA VAL A 13 39.94 3.05 25.41
C VAL A 13 40.28 4.01 24.28
N TYR A 14 40.61 5.27 24.57
CA TYR A 14 41.00 6.27 23.56
C TYR A 14 42.27 5.82 22.82
N ASP A 15 43.35 5.54 23.57
CA ASP A 15 44.63 5.15 23.01
C ASP A 15 44.52 3.82 22.26
N PHE A 16 43.82 2.84 22.85
CA PHE A 16 43.57 1.55 22.18
C PHE A 16 42.83 1.72 20.85
N MET A 17 41.76 2.52 20.81
CA MET A 17 41.00 2.73 19.57
C MET A 17 41.83 3.46 18.52
N LEU A 18 42.65 4.42 18.95
CA LEU A 18 43.47 5.22 18.04
C LEU A 18 44.60 4.36 17.44
N GLU A 19 45.26 3.55 18.25
CA GLU A 19 46.27 2.57 17.82
C GLU A 19 45.69 1.61 16.78
N LYS A 20 44.52 1.03 17.03
CA LYS A 20 43.90 0.09 16.08
C LYS A 20 43.45 0.74 14.77
N LEU A 21 43.11 2.02 14.78
CA LEU A 21 42.81 2.77 13.56
C LEU A 21 44.09 3.17 12.80
N GLN A 22 45.16 3.49 13.53
CA GLN A 22 46.47 3.80 12.96
C GLN A 22 47.05 2.63 12.17
N GLU A 23 47.03 1.42 12.76
CA GLU A 23 47.45 0.17 12.10
C GLU A 23 46.81 -0.03 10.72
N VAL A 24 45.53 0.34 10.59
CA VAL A 24 44.77 0.21 9.34
C VAL A 24 45.16 1.30 8.33
N SER A 25 45.47 2.51 8.82
CA SER A 25 45.84 3.63 7.96
C SER A 25 47.27 3.57 7.43
N SER A 26 48.17 2.85 8.11
CA SER A 26 49.60 2.75 7.77
C SER A 26 49.95 1.64 6.79
N GLU A 27 49.05 0.67 6.57
CA GLU A 27 49.30 -0.47 5.68
C GLU A 27 48.66 -0.25 4.30
N GLU A 28 49.45 -0.43 3.24
CA GLU A 28 48.97 -0.31 1.85
C GLU A 28 48.00 -1.45 1.43
N SER A 29 47.91 -2.50 2.25
CA SER A 29 47.16 -3.73 1.98
C SER A 29 45.72 -3.65 2.50
N SER A 30 44.80 -3.16 1.66
CA SER A 30 43.35 -3.06 1.94
C SER A 30 42.60 -4.41 2.04
N THR A 31 43.32 -5.54 2.06
CA THR A 31 42.78 -6.91 1.99
C THR A 31 42.88 -7.68 3.32
N VAL A 32 43.65 -7.18 4.29
CA VAL A 32 43.77 -7.82 5.61
C VAL A 32 42.57 -7.44 6.48
N LEU A 33 41.79 -8.44 6.88
CA LEU A 33 40.68 -8.26 7.82
C LEU A 33 41.25 -8.08 9.23
N ARG A 34 40.94 -6.94 9.87
CA ARG A 34 41.26 -6.69 11.28
C ARG A 34 40.01 -6.79 12.15
N PRO A 35 39.84 -7.85 12.97
CA PRO A 35 38.65 -8.04 13.78
C PRO A 35 38.36 -6.89 14.75
N SER A 36 39.39 -6.17 15.22
CA SER A 36 39.28 -5.00 16.11
C SER A 36 38.66 -3.77 15.44
N LEU A 37 38.76 -3.62 14.11
CA LEU A 37 38.30 -2.43 13.40
C LEU A 37 36.78 -2.26 13.47
N TYR A 38 36.04 -3.37 13.37
CA TYR A 38 34.58 -3.34 13.36
C TYR A 38 34.01 -2.84 14.71
N PRO A 39 34.40 -3.39 15.89
CA PRO A 39 34.00 -2.86 17.19
C PRO A 39 34.38 -1.39 17.40
N VAL A 40 35.58 -0.99 16.95
CA VAL A 40 36.06 0.40 17.10
C VAL A 40 35.16 1.36 16.33
N LEU A 41 34.93 1.11 15.03
CA LEU A 41 34.05 1.96 14.22
C LEU A 41 32.61 1.94 14.71
N LEU A 42 32.10 0.79 15.19
CA LEU A 42 30.76 0.68 15.75
C LEU A 42 30.59 1.55 17.00
N LEU A 43 31.59 1.56 17.89
CA LEU A 43 31.55 2.36 19.10
C LEU A 43 31.58 3.86 18.77
N LEU A 44 32.48 4.28 17.86
CA LEU A 44 32.55 5.67 17.38
C LEU A 44 31.22 6.10 16.73
N ALA A 45 30.62 5.26 15.91
CA ALA A 45 29.34 5.53 15.24
C ALA A 45 28.14 5.71 16.19
N ARG A 46 28.27 5.35 17.48
CA ARG A 46 27.22 5.53 18.50
C ARG A 46 27.43 6.77 19.38
N LEU A 47 28.51 7.51 19.18
CA LEU A 47 28.74 8.78 19.87
C LEU A 47 27.82 9.86 19.32
N TYR A 48 27.49 10.85 20.15
CA TYR A 48 26.78 12.05 19.68
C TYR A 48 27.77 13.19 19.38
N PRO A 49 27.52 13.98 18.32
CA PRO A 49 28.31 15.18 18.04
C PRO A 49 28.17 16.19 19.19
N SER A 50 29.21 16.99 19.41
CA SER A 50 29.26 17.99 20.48
C SER A 50 29.84 19.32 19.98
N SER A 51 29.17 20.43 20.25
CA SER A 51 29.66 21.79 19.94
C SER A 51 30.82 22.23 20.85
N LEU A 52 31.10 21.49 21.93
CA LEU A 52 32.20 21.75 22.88
C LEU A 52 33.41 20.85 22.62
N GLU A 53 33.44 20.13 21.50
CA GLU A 53 34.58 19.30 21.10
C GLU A 53 35.85 20.18 20.99
N GLY A 54 36.96 19.76 21.60
CA GLY A 54 38.24 20.50 21.50
C GLY A 54 38.47 21.62 22.52
N THR A 55 37.49 21.92 23.38
CA THR A 55 37.69 22.87 24.51
C THR A 55 38.25 22.14 25.74
N VAL A 56 39.50 22.45 26.10
CA VAL A 56 40.17 22.14 27.39
C VAL A 56 40.53 20.66 27.68
N SER A 57 40.42 19.72 26.75
CA SER A 57 40.81 18.30 26.94
C SER A 57 41.98 17.88 26.04
N ASN A 58 42.90 17.06 26.57
CA ASN A 58 43.99 16.42 25.80
C ASN A 58 43.49 15.30 24.87
N LEU A 59 42.27 14.78 25.10
CA LEU A 59 41.65 13.70 24.32
C LEU A 59 40.79 14.29 23.20
N LYS A 60 41.42 14.71 22.09
CA LYS A 60 40.73 15.36 20.98
C LYS A 60 40.19 14.33 19.99
N LEU A 61 38.87 14.33 19.73
CA LEU A 61 38.26 13.41 18.76
C LEU A 61 38.75 13.63 17.32
N VAL A 62 39.23 14.84 17.01
CA VAL A 62 39.81 15.18 15.70
C VAL A 62 40.98 14.26 15.32
N ALA A 63 41.68 13.68 16.30
CA ALA A 63 42.78 12.74 16.06
C ALA A 63 42.31 11.46 15.35
N PHE A 64 41.05 11.05 15.54
CA PHE A 64 40.48 9.88 14.86
C PHE A 64 40.12 10.17 13.39
N VAL A 65 39.90 11.43 13.01
CA VAL A 65 39.34 11.80 11.70
C VAL A 65 40.18 11.26 10.53
N PRO A 66 41.51 11.49 10.44
CA PRO A 66 42.31 10.98 9.32
C PRO A 66 42.26 9.45 9.18
N HIS A 67 42.24 8.73 10.30
CA HIS A 67 42.25 7.27 10.30
C HIS A 67 40.87 6.69 9.95
N VAL A 68 39.78 7.32 10.41
CA VAL A 68 38.41 6.96 9.99
C VAL A 68 38.17 7.31 8.52
N MET A 69 38.72 8.43 8.02
CA MET A 69 38.70 8.78 6.60
C MET A 69 39.42 7.70 5.76
N SER A 70 40.59 7.21 6.18
CA SER A 70 41.30 6.12 5.49
C SER A 70 40.47 4.83 5.36
N CYS A 71 39.62 4.53 6.35
CA CYS A 71 38.71 3.37 6.30
C CYS A 71 37.69 3.43 5.14
N ALA A 72 37.48 4.59 4.52
CA ALA A 72 36.67 4.73 3.31
C ALA A 72 37.25 3.95 2.12
N SER A 73 38.56 3.70 2.11
CA SER A 73 39.25 2.94 1.05
C SER A 73 39.11 1.43 1.16
N SER A 74 38.53 0.92 2.26
CA SER A 74 38.42 -0.50 2.55
C SER A 74 37.68 -1.27 1.45
N SER A 75 38.17 -2.47 1.13
CA SER A 75 37.49 -3.43 0.25
C SER A 75 36.16 -3.93 0.84
N VAL A 76 36.03 -3.92 2.17
CA VAL A 76 34.84 -4.39 2.89
C VAL A 76 33.78 -3.29 2.93
N LEU A 77 32.64 -3.51 2.27
CA LEU A 77 31.52 -2.55 2.24
C LEU A 77 31.07 -2.13 3.64
N LYS A 78 30.95 -3.09 4.56
CA LYS A 78 30.47 -2.82 5.91
C LYS A 78 31.40 -1.89 6.70
N THR A 79 32.71 -2.00 6.50
CA THR A 79 33.71 -1.09 7.06
C THR A 79 33.49 0.33 6.55
N ARG A 80 33.31 0.50 5.24
CA ARG A 80 33.01 1.82 4.65
C ARG A 80 31.72 2.43 5.20
N GLN A 81 30.66 1.63 5.32
CA GLN A 81 29.38 2.07 5.90
C GLN A 81 29.48 2.47 7.38
N LEU A 82 30.28 1.74 8.17
CA LEU A 82 30.51 2.09 9.57
C LEU A 82 31.41 3.31 9.72
N ALA A 83 32.47 3.42 8.93
CA ALA A 83 33.33 4.61 8.88
C ALA A 83 32.53 5.87 8.54
N ALA A 84 31.60 5.76 7.59
CA ALA A 84 30.66 6.82 7.25
C ALA A 84 29.76 7.26 8.42
N LYS A 85 29.36 6.34 9.30
CA LYS A 85 28.61 6.71 10.51
C LYS A 85 29.53 7.26 11.60
N ALA A 86 30.72 6.69 11.74
CA ALA A 86 31.72 7.05 12.74
C ALA A 86 32.28 8.46 12.54
N ILE A 87 32.34 8.97 11.30
CA ILE A 87 32.88 10.31 11.02
C ILE A 87 32.01 11.44 11.59
N VAL A 88 30.68 11.24 11.64
CA VAL A 88 29.71 12.28 12.02
C VAL A 88 29.93 12.85 13.43
N PRO A 89 30.08 12.04 14.49
CA PRO A 89 30.34 12.57 15.84
C PRO A 89 31.76 13.07 16.06
N LEU A 90 32.69 12.83 15.12
CA LEU A 90 34.09 13.27 15.24
C LEU A 90 34.31 14.69 14.72
N ILE A 91 33.35 15.22 13.96
CA ILE A 91 33.40 16.55 13.37
C ILE A 91 32.36 17.41 14.10
N SER A 92 32.78 18.58 14.55
CA SER A 92 31.85 19.52 15.16
C SER A 92 30.90 20.12 14.11
N PRO A 93 29.65 20.45 14.45
CA PRO A 93 28.65 20.91 13.47
C PRO A 93 29.11 22.11 12.62
N GLU A 94 29.87 23.03 13.21
CA GLU A 94 30.44 24.19 12.53
C GLU A 94 31.50 23.83 11.46
N MET A 95 32.09 22.64 11.53
CA MET A 95 33.09 22.15 10.58
C MET A 95 32.50 21.23 9.50
N TYR A 96 31.18 20.99 9.47
CA TYR A 96 30.56 20.11 8.49
C TYR A 96 30.75 20.59 7.05
N ILE A 97 30.45 21.86 6.74
CA ILE A 97 30.57 22.37 5.36
C ILE A 97 32.03 22.32 4.88
N PRO A 98 33.03 22.87 5.62
CA PRO A 98 34.43 22.77 5.20
C PRO A 98 34.91 21.32 5.00
N HIS A 99 34.46 20.40 5.86
CA HIS A 99 34.83 18.98 5.72
C HIS A 99 34.15 18.33 4.52
N ILE A 100 32.89 18.68 4.22
CA ILE A 100 32.18 18.22 3.02
C ILE A 100 32.89 18.69 1.76
N GLU A 101 33.29 19.97 1.68
CA GLU A 101 34.01 20.54 0.54
C GLU A 101 35.35 19.81 0.30
N SER A 102 36.17 19.67 1.35
CA SER A 102 37.44 18.94 1.26
C SER A 102 37.25 17.46 0.86
N THR A 103 36.18 16.82 1.36
CA THR A 103 35.89 15.43 1.00
C THR A 103 35.43 15.31 -0.45
N LEU A 104 34.68 16.28 -0.97
CA LEU A 104 34.29 16.33 -2.40
C LEU A 104 35.53 16.49 -3.30
N GLU A 105 36.51 17.30 -2.92
CA GLU A 105 37.78 17.40 -3.64
C GLU A 105 38.52 16.05 -3.70
N LEU A 106 38.54 15.30 -2.60
CA LEU A 106 39.14 13.94 -2.56
C LEU A 106 38.41 12.94 -3.46
N VAL A 107 37.07 13.02 -3.55
CA VAL A 107 36.28 12.18 -4.47
C VAL A 107 36.70 12.43 -5.93
N GLN A 108 36.97 13.70 -6.25
CA GLN A 108 37.32 14.17 -7.60
C GLN A 108 38.77 13.86 -7.99
N HIS A 109 39.65 13.60 -7.03
CA HIS A 109 41.05 13.33 -7.30
C HIS A 109 41.24 12.09 -8.20
N GLU A 110 42.12 12.19 -9.20
CA GLU A 110 42.27 11.18 -10.26
C GLU A 110 42.72 9.81 -9.70
N HIS A 111 43.65 9.85 -8.74
CA HIS A 111 44.21 8.65 -8.11
C HIS A 111 43.32 7.98 -7.06
N THR A 112 42.14 8.54 -6.74
CA THR A 112 41.23 7.94 -5.77
C THR A 112 40.64 6.64 -6.32
N LYS A 113 40.86 5.50 -5.67
CA LYS A 113 40.30 4.21 -6.12
C LYS A 113 38.78 4.19 -5.98
N THR A 114 38.08 3.36 -6.78
CA THR A 114 36.61 3.26 -6.77
C THR A 114 36.02 2.96 -5.40
N ASN A 115 36.61 2.03 -4.64
CA ASN A 115 36.13 1.72 -3.29
C ASN A 115 36.25 2.91 -2.34
N HIS A 116 37.35 3.67 -2.47
CA HIS A 116 37.60 4.88 -1.72
C HIS A 116 36.58 5.96 -2.08
N ARG A 117 36.34 6.23 -3.38
CA ARG A 117 35.29 7.17 -3.83
C ARG A 117 33.92 6.84 -3.24
N HIS A 118 33.52 5.58 -3.32
CA HIS A 118 32.26 5.12 -2.72
C HIS A 118 32.23 5.32 -1.19
N GLY A 119 33.32 5.02 -0.48
CA GLY A 119 33.41 5.25 0.96
C GLY A 119 33.34 6.73 1.35
N LEU A 120 33.97 7.61 0.57
CA LEU A 120 33.90 9.06 0.76
C LEU A 120 32.48 9.59 0.49
N LEU A 121 31.80 9.11 -0.56
CA LEU A 121 30.40 9.46 -0.84
C LEU A 121 29.46 9.03 0.29
N LEU A 122 29.68 7.84 0.88
CA LEU A 122 28.93 7.41 2.07
C LEU A 122 29.15 8.36 3.25
N GLN A 123 30.39 8.78 3.51
CA GLN A 123 30.72 9.75 4.56
C GLN A 123 30.02 11.09 4.31
N LEU A 124 30.08 11.60 3.09
CA LEU A 124 29.39 12.82 2.66
C LEU A 124 27.88 12.74 2.91
N GLY A 125 27.23 11.65 2.50
CA GLY A 125 25.80 11.45 2.71
C GLY A 125 25.41 11.48 4.20
N ARG A 126 26.23 10.89 5.08
CA ARG A 126 26.01 10.90 6.53
C ARG A 126 26.22 12.28 7.15
N LEU A 127 27.23 13.01 6.70
CA LEU A 127 27.49 14.38 7.14
C LEU A 127 26.42 15.35 6.69
N LEU A 128 25.93 15.24 5.44
CA LEU A 128 24.82 16.07 4.95
C LEU A 128 23.53 15.82 5.73
N GLN A 129 23.20 14.56 6.02
CA GLN A 129 22.04 14.23 6.86
C GLN A 129 22.18 14.80 8.28
N ALA A 130 23.38 14.80 8.85
CA ALA A 130 23.64 15.40 10.16
C ALA A 130 23.57 16.93 10.12
N GLY A 131 24.22 17.56 9.14
CA GLY A 131 24.25 19.00 8.95
C GLY A 131 22.90 19.61 8.60
N ALA A 132 22.01 18.86 7.96
CA ALA A 132 20.64 19.30 7.72
C ALA A 132 19.89 19.61 9.02
N ARG A 133 20.19 18.89 10.12
CA ARG A 133 19.59 19.15 11.43
C ARG A 133 20.19 20.40 12.11
N ALA A 134 21.36 20.84 11.67
CA ALA A 134 22.08 21.98 12.23
C ALA A 134 21.80 23.31 11.49
N GLY A 135 21.00 23.31 10.42
CA GLY A 135 20.50 24.52 9.73
C GLY A 135 21.45 25.19 8.73
N GLY A 136 22.76 24.92 8.78
CA GLY A 136 23.76 25.61 7.94
C GLY A 136 23.71 25.28 6.44
N LEU A 137 23.08 24.18 6.02
CA LEU A 137 23.12 23.70 4.62
C LEU A 137 22.24 24.50 3.65
N ALA A 138 21.24 25.23 4.12
CA ALA A 138 20.27 25.92 3.24
C ALA A 138 20.90 27.08 2.43
N VAL A 139 21.98 27.68 2.95
CA VAL A 139 22.67 28.83 2.35
C VAL A 139 23.95 28.42 1.60
N TRP A 140 24.33 27.14 1.69
CA TRP A 140 25.58 26.65 1.10
C TRP A 140 25.49 26.51 -0.43
N HIS A 141 26.42 27.14 -1.15
CA HIS A 141 26.49 27.12 -2.61
C HIS A 141 27.18 25.84 -3.12
N TRP A 142 26.49 24.71 -2.98
CA TRP A 142 27.04 23.37 -3.26
C TRP A 142 27.35 23.07 -4.74
N GLY A 143 26.70 23.78 -5.66
CA GLY A 143 26.72 23.50 -7.10
C GLY A 143 28.14 23.33 -7.69
N PRO A 144 29.02 24.34 -7.57
CA PRO A 144 30.40 24.26 -8.07
C PRO A 144 31.21 23.11 -7.48
N HIS A 145 30.96 22.74 -6.22
CA HIS A 145 31.68 21.65 -5.55
C HIS A 145 31.23 20.26 -6.03
N VAL A 146 29.98 20.11 -6.48
CA VAL A 146 29.44 18.82 -6.96
C VAL A 146 29.62 18.63 -8.46
N ARG A 147 29.61 19.71 -9.24
CA ARG A 147 29.71 19.68 -10.71
C ARG A 147 30.82 18.75 -11.24
N PRO A 148 32.08 18.78 -10.74
CA PRO A 148 33.12 17.88 -11.25
C PRO A 148 32.87 16.39 -10.95
N ALA A 149 32.11 16.09 -9.88
CA ALA A 149 31.74 14.72 -9.53
C ALA A 149 30.63 14.15 -10.43
N LEU A 150 29.87 14.98 -11.16
CA LEU A 150 28.79 14.52 -12.04
C LEU A 150 29.26 13.54 -13.12
N ARG A 151 30.53 13.61 -13.54
CA ARG A 151 31.13 12.65 -14.47
C ARG A 151 31.01 11.19 -14.01
N TYR A 152 30.91 10.95 -12.70
CA TYR A 152 30.75 9.60 -12.15
C TYR A 152 29.36 9.01 -12.37
N LEU A 153 28.37 9.81 -12.79
CA LEU A 153 27.08 9.32 -13.28
C LEU A 153 27.17 8.71 -14.69
N ARG A 154 28.23 8.99 -15.47
CA ARG A 154 28.44 8.41 -16.80
C ARG A 154 29.22 7.08 -16.78
N GLY A 155 29.65 6.60 -15.60
CA GLY A 155 30.63 5.52 -15.46
C GLY A 155 30.03 4.15 -15.10
N PRO A 156 30.81 3.05 -15.24
CA PRO A 156 30.33 1.67 -15.08
C PRO A 156 30.13 1.21 -13.63
N CYS A 157 30.36 2.07 -12.63
CA CYS A 157 30.25 1.69 -11.21
C CYS A 157 28.94 2.19 -10.61
N TYR A 158 27.89 1.37 -10.71
CA TYR A 158 26.57 1.66 -10.18
C TYR A 158 26.55 2.02 -8.68
N PRO A 159 27.33 1.38 -7.78
CA PRO A 159 27.36 1.80 -6.38
C PRO A 159 27.85 3.25 -6.17
N VAL A 160 28.84 3.70 -6.94
CA VAL A 160 29.35 5.08 -6.84
C VAL A 160 28.31 6.06 -7.40
N ALA A 161 27.72 5.74 -8.55
CA ALA A 161 26.66 6.56 -9.15
C ALA A 161 25.44 6.66 -8.23
N ASP A 162 25.02 5.55 -7.63
CA ASP A 162 23.88 5.47 -6.71
C ASP A 162 24.07 6.35 -5.46
N GLU A 163 25.24 6.29 -4.83
CA GLU A 163 25.54 7.16 -3.68
C GLU A 163 25.64 8.63 -4.08
N LEU A 164 26.12 8.94 -5.28
CA LEU A 164 26.11 10.31 -5.81
C LEU A 164 24.67 10.80 -6.09
N VAL A 165 23.80 9.96 -6.63
CA VAL A 165 22.37 10.26 -6.85
C VAL A 165 21.68 10.57 -5.51
N LYS A 166 21.89 9.76 -4.48
CA LYS A 166 21.35 10.01 -3.13
C LYS A 166 21.88 11.32 -2.53
N LEU A 167 23.17 11.59 -2.73
CA LEU A 167 23.79 12.83 -2.28
C LEU A 167 23.16 14.05 -2.96
N ILE A 168 23.00 14.02 -4.29
CA ILE A 168 22.35 15.11 -5.04
C ILE A 168 20.90 15.30 -4.58
N ASN A 169 20.15 14.20 -4.38
CA ASN A 169 18.79 14.28 -3.84
C ASN A 169 18.73 15.01 -2.50
N LEU A 170 19.64 14.70 -1.58
CA LEU A 170 19.72 15.38 -0.28
C LEU A 170 20.04 16.87 -0.44
N LEU A 171 20.94 17.24 -1.35
CA LEU A 171 21.27 18.64 -1.61
C LEU A 171 20.07 19.40 -2.17
N VAL A 172 19.40 18.86 -3.17
CA VAL A 172 18.20 19.45 -3.79
C VAL A 172 17.05 19.56 -2.81
N LEU A 173 16.86 18.56 -1.94
CA LEU A 173 15.84 18.58 -0.89
C LEU A 173 16.09 19.72 0.12
N ARG A 174 17.35 20.05 0.42
CA ARG A 174 17.72 21.02 1.46
C ARG A 174 18.01 22.43 0.93
N SER A 175 18.29 22.57 -0.36
CA SER A 175 18.61 23.84 -1.01
C SER A 175 17.67 24.07 -2.21
N PRO A 176 16.59 24.85 -2.06
CA PRO A 176 15.65 25.09 -3.15
C PRO A 176 16.25 25.90 -4.32
N THR A 177 17.30 26.70 -4.07
CA THR A 177 17.86 27.67 -5.02
C THR A 177 19.01 27.14 -5.89
N ALA A 178 18.95 25.87 -6.32
CA ALA A 178 19.98 25.27 -7.16
C ALA A 178 20.09 25.99 -8.53
N PRO A 179 21.30 26.30 -9.03
CA PRO A 179 21.48 26.91 -10.35
C PRO A 179 20.94 26.03 -11.49
N GLN A 180 20.16 26.62 -12.40
CA GLN A 180 19.46 25.88 -13.46
C GLN A 180 20.41 25.20 -14.44
N ASP A 181 21.58 25.78 -14.71
CA ASP A 181 22.63 25.18 -15.55
C ASP A 181 23.15 23.87 -14.97
N ILE A 182 23.32 23.81 -13.64
CA ILE A 182 23.75 22.59 -12.93
C ILE A 182 22.64 21.54 -12.94
N ILE A 183 21.39 21.95 -12.73
CA ILE A 183 20.24 21.02 -12.80
C ILE A 183 20.12 20.41 -14.19
N ASN A 184 20.23 21.21 -15.25
CA ASN A 184 20.21 20.74 -16.63
C ASN A 184 21.34 19.73 -16.90
N GLU A 185 22.55 20.02 -16.39
CA GLU A 185 23.68 19.11 -16.50
C GLU A 185 23.43 17.79 -15.77
N ILE A 186 22.89 17.82 -14.55
CA ILE A 186 22.50 16.62 -13.80
C ILE A 186 21.48 15.80 -14.59
N CYS A 187 20.40 16.43 -15.08
CA CYS A 187 19.37 15.75 -15.87
C CYS A 187 19.94 15.09 -17.14
N SER A 188 20.85 15.76 -17.83
CA SER A 188 21.56 15.17 -18.98
C SER A 188 22.35 13.91 -18.59
N HIS A 189 23.07 13.95 -17.47
CA HIS A 189 23.81 12.78 -16.97
C HIS A 189 22.88 11.63 -16.54
N LEU A 190 21.76 11.93 -15.87
CA LEU A 190 20.75 10.95 -15.50
C LEU A 190 20.12 10.31 -16.74
N HIS A 191 19.82 11.11 -17.77
CA HIS A 191 19.27 10.62 -19.03
C HIS A 191 20.18 9.58 -19.68
N THR A 192 21.47 9.88 -19.80
CA THR A 192 22.46 8.95 -20.35
C THR A 192 22.60 7.69 -19.48
N LEU A 193 22.65 7.84 -18.15
CA LEU A 193 22.75 6.72 -17.21
C LEU A 193 21.56 5.75 -17.34
N ILE A 194 20.35 6.28 -17.44
CA ILE A 194 19.12 5.49 -17.45
C ILE A 194 18.86 4.89 -18.83
N PHE A 195 18.98 5.67 -19.90
CA PHE A 195 18.45 5.28 -21.21
C PHE A 195 19.50 4.96 -22.29
N GLU A 196 20.75 5.40 -22.14
CA GLU A 196 21.77 5.27 -23.20
C GLU A 196 22.90 4.31 -22.82
N THR A 197 23.08 4.02 -21.53
CA THR A 197 24.21 3.22 -21.06
C THR A 197 24.03 1.74 -21.40
N VAL A 198 24.96 1.20 -22.19
CA VAL A 198 25.00 -0.23 -22.53
C VAL A 198 25.36 -1.05 -21.30
N PRO A 199 24.63 -2.14 -20.97
CA PRO A 199 24.93 -2.97 -19.81
C PRO A 199 26.36 -3.52 -19.85
N THR A 200 27.10 -3.34 -18.76
CA THR A 200 28.41 -3.95 -18.53
C THR A 200 28.26 -5.35 -17.94
N PRO A 201 29.27 -6.25 -18.09
CA PRO A 201 29.25 -7.60 -17.49
C PRO A 201 29.11 -7.58 -15.96
N ILE A 202 29.65 -6.52 -15.33
CA ILE A 202 29.47 -6.26 -13.90
C ILE A 202 28.23 -5.36 -13.75
N SER A 203 27.16 -5.90 -13.15
CA SER A 203 25.86 -5.23 -12.98
C SER A 203 25.41 -5.13 -11.51
N ALA A 204 26.33 -5.37 -10.55
CA ALA A 204 26.00 -5.34 -9.14
C ALA A 204 25.41 -3.98 -8.73
N GLY A 205 24.19 -3.99 -8.20
CA GLY A 205 23.47 -2.78 -7.80
C GLY A 205 22.95 -1.91 -8.96
N ARG A 206 23.01 -2.39 -10.20
CA ARG A 206 22.56 -1.64 -11.39
C ARG A 206 21.12 -1.19 -11.29
N ASP A 207 20.19 -2.13 -11.12
CA ASP A 207 18.76 -1.78 -11.20
C ASP A 207 18.32 -0.87 -10.06
N VAL A 208 18.88 -1.04 -8.86
CA VAL A 208 18.69 -0.13 -7.71
C VAL A 208 19.24 1.27 -8.03
N CYS A 209 20.43 1.38 -8.62
CA CYS A 209 21.00 2.66 -9.04
C CYS A 209 20.12 3.34 -10.09
N LEU A 210 19.62 2.59 -11.08
CA LEU A 210 18.75 3.13 -12.13
C LEU A 210 17.41 3.59 -11.56
N ALA A 211 16.83 2.84 -10.62
CA ALA A 211 15.62 3.24 -9.92
C ALA A 211 15.82 4.55 -9.13
N ASN A 212 16.87 4.65 -8.32
CA ASN A 212 17.17 5.88 -7.57
C ASN A 212 17.48 7.06 -8.49
N ALA A 213 18.20 6.81 -9.60
CA ALA A 213 18.46 7.83 -10.62
C ALA A 213 17.14 8.32 -11.26
N MET A 214 16.21 7.41 -11.54
CA MET A 214 14.90 7.75 -12.09
C MET A 214 14.07 8.56 -11.09
N TYR A 215 14.07 8.20 -9.80
CA TYR A 215 13.42 9.02 -8.77
C TYR A 215 14.00 10.43 -8.71
N LEU A 216 15.33 10.58 -8.70
CA LEU A 216 15.97 11.89 -8.75
C LEU A 216 15.57 12.66 -10.02
N TYR A 217 15.51 11.99 -11.16
CA TYR A 217 15.12 12.63 -12.41
C TYR A 217 13.67 13.16 -12.35
N PHE A 218 12.73 12.38 -11.82
CA PHE A 218 11.36 12.86 -11.60
C PHE A 218 11.31 14.04 -10.62
N ILE A 219 12.11 14.01 -9.54
CA ILE A 219 12.20 15.13 -8.59
C ILE A 219 12.65 16.41 -9.30
N LEU A 220 13.71 16.33 -10.11
CA LEU A 220 14.25 17.49 -10.83
C LEU A 220 13.28 17.99 -11.91
N ALA A 221 12.67 17.09 -12.68
CA ALA A 221 11.70 17.43 -13.70
C ALA A 221 10.45 18.09 -13.11
N THR A 222 9.96 17.59 -11.96
CA THR A 222 8.77 18.14 -11.27
C THR A 222 9.06 19.49 -10.62
N ARG A 223 10.20 19.64 -9.93
CA ARG A 223 10.51 20.87 -9.19
C ARG A 223 11.01 22.01 -10.08
N TYR A 224 11.80 21.71 -11.11
CA TYR A 224 12.48 22.72 -11.91
C TYR A 224 11.95 22.85 -13.34
N HIS A 225 11.02 21.99 -13.76
CA HIS A 225 10.43 22.00 -15.11
C HIS A 225 11.47 22.00 -16.24
N VAL A 226 12.60 21.33 -16.02
CA VAL A 226 13.75 21.27 -16.95
C VAL A 226 13.61 20.18 -18.02
N THR A 227 12.62 19.31 -17.89
CA THR A 227 12.41 18.17 -18.79
C THR A 227 10.91 17.95 -18.95
N ASP A 228 10.48 17.62 -20.16
CA ASP A 228 9.10 17.25 -20.43
C ASP A 228 8.74 15.94 -19.69
N LEU A 229 7.85 16.06 -18.71
CA LEU A 229 7.45 14.94 -17.86
C LEU A 229 6.73 13.86 -18.66
N THR A 230 5.96 14.22 -19.68
CA THR A 230 5.18 13.27 -20.48
C THR A 230 6.09 12.31 -21.25
N SER A 231 7.06 12.84 -21.99
CA SER A 231 8.05 12.00 -22.69
C SER A 231 8.92 11.18 -21.72
N LEU A 232 9.26 11.74 -20.56
CA LEU A 232 10.04 11.03 -19.55
C LEU A 232 9.28 9.83 -18.98
N VAL A 233 8.02 10.01 -18.60
CA VAL A 233 7.12 8.92 -18.14
C VAL A 233 6.96 7.88 -19.23
N HIS A 234 6.68 8.29 -20.47
CA HIS A 234 6.48 7.36 -21.57
C HIS A 234 7.71 6.48 -21.81
N ARG A 235 8.89 7.09 -21.88
CA ARG A 235 10.14 6.35 -22.11
C ARG A 235 10.49 5.43 -20.95
N ALA A 236 10.21 5.84 -19.72
CA ALA A 236 10.50 5.05 -18.53
C ALA A 236 9.54 3.86 -18.35
N LEU A 237 8.26 3.97 -18.74
CA LEU A 237 7.31 2.84 -18.77
C LEU A 237 7.71 1.75 -19.77
N GLN A 238 8.45 2.11 -20.82
CA GLN A 238 8.96 1.19 -21.85
C GLN A 238 10.36 0.62 -21.51
N HIS A 239 10.88 0.90 -20.31
CA HIS A 239 12.23 0.54 -19.95
C HIS A 239 12.40 -0.97 -19.72
N LYS A 240 13.56 -1.53 -20.04
CA LYS A 240 13.82 -2.99 -19.90
C LYS A 240 13.96 -3.46 -18.45
N SER A 241 14.37 -2.58 -17.55
CA SER A 241 14.49 -2.86 -16.11
C SER A 241 13.15 -2.59 -15.43
N TYR A 242 12.58 -3.61 -14.79
CA TYR A 242 11.32 -3.49 -14.07
C TYR A 242 11.41 -2.55 -12.88
N GLU A 243 12.60 -2.42 -12.25
CA GLU A 243 12.83 -1.46 -11.16
C GLU A 243 12.60 -0.02 -11.62
N VAL A 244 13.05 0.31 -12.85
CA VAL A 244 12.77 1.63 -13.45
C VAL A 244 11.28 1.79 -13.71
N ILE A 245 10.60 0.81 -14.32
CA ILE A 245 9.14 0.85 -14.51
C ILE A 245 8.43 1.08 -13.17
N LEU A 246 8.82 0.33 -12.14
CA LEU A 246 8.25 0.40 -10.79
C LEU A 246 8.41 1.79 -10.19
N THR A 247 9.54 2.46 -10.41
CA THR A 247 9.72 3.85 -9.96
C THR A 247 8.75 4.83 -10.62
N VAL A 248 8.42 4.62 -11.91
CA VAL A 248 7.41 5.42 -12.61
C VAL A 248 6.04 5.16 -12.02
N LEU A 249 5.68 3.89 -11.79
CA LEU A 249 4.38 3.54 -11.19
C LEU A 249 4.26 4.12 -9.78
N ASN A 250 5.31 4.06 -8.97
CA ASN A 250 5.34 4.67 -7.64
C ASN A 250 5.20 6.20 -7.72
N TYR A 251 5.89 6.86 -8.65
CA TYR A 251 5.73 8.29 -8.88
C TYR A 251 4.28 8.65 -9.25
N LEU A 252 3.65 7.91 -10.16
CA LEU A 252 2.25 8.11 -10.55
C LEU A 252 1.29 7.89 -9.37
N LEU A 253 1.51 6.86 -8.55
CA LEU A 253 0.72 6.64 -7.33
C LEU A 253 0.91 7.75 -6.30
N ILE A 254 2.10 8.33 -6.17
CA ILE A 254 2.37 9.50 -5.32
C ILE A 254 1.54 10.70 -5.81
N LEU A 255 1.50 10.97 -7.12
CA LEU A 255 0.67 12.04 -7.68
C LEU A 255 -0.83 11.82 -7.43
N HIS A 256 -1.27 10.57 -7.40
CA HIS A 256 -2.64 10.17 -7.01
C HIS A 256 -2.90 10.19 -5.50
N LYS A 257 -1.87 10.42 -4.67
CA LYS A 257 -1.92 10.31 -3.20
C LYS A 257 -2.32 8.91 -2.71
N GLN A 258 -1.84 7.88 -3.42
CA GLN A 258 -2.17 6.46 -3.19
C GLN A 258 -0.95 5.61 -2.80
N LEU A 259 0.17 6.24 -2.49
CA LEU A 259 1.38 5.61 -1.97
C LEU A 259 1.88 6.39 -0.75
N GLU A 260 2.00 5.70 0.39
CA GLU A 260 2.66 6.25 1.58
C GLU A 260 4.18 6.10 1.47
N PRO A 261 4.98 7.04 2.02
CA PRO A 261 6.42 6.97 1.93
C PRO A 261 7.00 5.89 2.87
N ASP A 262 7.56 4.82 2.29
CA ASP A 262 8.14 3.67 3.03
C ASP A 262 9.56 3.95 3.58
N ASN A 263 9.73 4.98 4.41
CA ASN A 263 11.06 5.46 4.88
C ASN A 263 12.08 5.70 3.75
N ASN A 264 11.61 5.83 2.51
CA ASN A 264 12.42 6.07 1.34
C ASN A 264 12.54 7.59 1.14
N MET A 265 13.75 8.11 1.26
CA MET A 265 14.02 9.55 1.13
C MET A 265 13.56 10.15 -0.21
N PHE A 266 13.50 9.35 -1.28
CA PHE A 266 13.02 9.79 -2.58
C PHE A 266 11.50 9.92 -2.59
N HIS A 267 10.79 8.98 -1.97
CA HIS A 267 9.33 9.05 -1.83
C HIS A 267 8.93 10.23 -0.95
N GLU A 268 9.59 10.43 0.19
CA GLU A 268 9.36 11.61 1.04
C GLU A 268 9.54 12.92 0.26
N HIS A 269 10.60 13.01 -0.56
CA HIS A 269 10.86 14.18 -1.39
C HIS A 269 9.77 14.36 -2.45
N LEU A 270 9.43 13.30 -3.20
CA LEU A 270 8.38 13.36 -4.22
C LEU A 270 7.02 13.75 -3.63
N VAL A 271 6.62 13.15 -2.51
CA VAL A 271 5.39 13.51 -1.79
C VAL A 271 5.39 14.99 -1.39
N SER A 272 6.54 15.54 -0.97
CA SER A 272 6.65 16.96 -0.58
C SER A 272 6.50 17.95 -1.74
N ILE A 273 6.69 17.50 -2.99
CA ILE A 273 6.60 18.35 -4.19
C ILE A 273 5.46 17.96 -5.14
N ALA A 274 4.73 16.88 -4.84
CA ALA A 274 3.71 16.34 -5.72
C ALA A 274 2.54 17.31 -5.87
N ASP A 275 2.22 17.65 -7.12
CA ASP A 275 1.03 18.41 -7.50
C ASP A 275 0.10 17.52 -8.35
N PRO A 276 -1.17 17.30 -7.95
CA PRO A 276 -2.15 16.59 -8.77
C PRO A 276 -2.37 17.21 -10.16
N SER A 277 -2.05 18.49 -10.37
CA SER A 277 -2.12 19.14 -11.68
C SER A 277 -1.19 18.48 -12.71
N THR A 278 -0.04 17.95 -12.27
CA THR A 278 0.96 17.26 -13.11
C THR A 278 0.38 16.04 -13.83
N LEU A 279 -0.58 15.34 -13.22
CA LEU A 279 -1.24 14.23 -13.89
C LEU A 279 -1.98 14.68 -15.16
N LYS A 280 -2.53 15.89 -15.19
CA LYS A 280 -3.24 16.40 -16.38
C LYS A 280 -2.30 16.60 -17.56
N GLU A 281 -1.03 16.91 -17.31
CA GLU A 281 0.00 17.09 -18.34
C GLU A 281 0.44 15.75 -18.94
N ILE A 282 0.54 14.71 -18.09
CA ILE A 282 0.98 13.37 -18.48
C ILE A 282 -0.14 12.60 -19.21
N LYS A 283 -1.39 12.76 -18.77
CA LYS A 283 -2.55 11.99 -19.27
C LYS A 283 -2.79 12.23 -20.75
N ASN A 284 -2.65 11.17 -21.53
CA ASN A 284 -3.04 11.10 -22.93
C ASN A 284 -3.34 9.64 -23.32
N LYS A 285 -3.79 9.40 -24.56
CA LYS A 285 -4.12 8.05 -25.02
C LYS A 285 -2.91 7.10 -25.01
N GLN A 286 -1.72 7.59 -25.34
CA GLN A 286 -0.49 6.79 -25.33
C GLN A 286 -0.11 6.37 -23.91
N TYR A 287 -0.29 7.24 -22.92
CA TYR A 287 -0.05 6.95 -21.50
C TYR A 287 -0.89 5.75 -21.02
N ILE A 288 -2.20 5.74 -21.34
CA ILE A 288 -3.09 4.62 -20.98
C ILE A 288 -2.64 3.32 -21.68
N GLN A 289 -2.26 3.40 -22.97
CA GLN A 289 -1.74 2.24 -23.70
C GLN A 289 -0.46 1.68 -23.06
N LEU A 290 0.47 2.54 -22.65
CA LEU A 290 1.71 2.12 -22.00
C LEU A 290 1.46 1.46 -20.64
N LEU A 291 0.51 1.97 -19.85
CA LEU A 291 0.10 1.31 -18.61
C LEU A 291 -0.52 -0.07 -18.87
N CYS A 292 -1.32 -0.19 -19.94
CA CYS A 292 -1.88 -1.46 -20.39
C CYS A 292 -0.78 -2.45 -20.85
N ASP A 293 0.26 -1.96 -21.51
CA ASP A 293 1.41 -2.80 -21.88
C ASP A 293 2.16 -3.28 -20.63
N VAL A 294 2.33 -2.42 -19.62
CA VAL A 294 2.92 -2.80 -18.32
C VAL A 294 2.02 -3.77 -17.54
N LEU A 295 0.69 -3.69 -17.68
CA LEU A 295 -0.25 -4.65 -17.08
C LEU A 295 -0.03 -6.10 -17.56
N LYS A 296 0.55 -6.28 -18.76
CA LYS A 296 0.94 -7.60 -19.32
C LYS A 296 2.28 -8.11 -18.78
N SER A 297 2.97 -7.35 -17.94
CA SER A 297 4.27 -7.72 -17.37
C SER A 297 4.21 -9.01 -16.57
N HIS A 298 5.31 -9.77 -16.53
CA HIS A 298 5.43 -10.95 -15.65
C HIS A 298 5.66 -10.58 -14.18
N TYR A 299 6.04 -9.33 -13.89
CA TYR A 299 6.31 -8.86 -12.53
C TYR A 299 5.01 -8.44 -11.85
N MET A 300 4.59 -9.19 -10.82
CA MET A 300 3.31 -9.01 -10.14
C MET A 300 3.12 -7.59 -9.61
N GLU A 301 4.14 -7.02 -8.95
CA GLU A 301 4.05 -5.65 -8.39
C GLU A 301 3.81 -4.59 -9.48
N CYS A 302 4.42 -4.74 -10.66
CA CYS A 302 4.17 -3.85 -11.79
C CYS A 302 2.73 -4.00 -12.31
N ARG A 303 2.20 -5.23 -12.39
CA ARG A 303 0.81 -5.49 -12.79
C ARG A 303 -0.18 -4.88 -11.80
N GLU A 304 0.04 -5.08 -10.50
CA GLU A 304 -0.80 -4.57 -9.42
C GLU A 304 -0.85 -3.03 -9.44
N LYS A 305 0.32 -2.38 -9.49
CA LYS A 305 0.40 -0.92 -9.49
C LYS A 305 -0.12 -0.32 -10.79
N SER A 306 0.16 -0.92 -11.96
CA SER A 306 -0.38 -0.43 -13.23
C SER A 306 -1.91 -0.56 -13.29
N LEU A 307 -2.47 -1.68 -12.81
CA LEU A 307 -3.91 -1.85 -12.69
C LEU A 307 -4.53 -0.80 -11.77
N LYS A 308 -3.94 -0.60 -10.58
CA LYS A 308 -4.41 0.41 -9.63
C LYS A 308 -4.42 1.80 -10.24
N ILE A 309 -3.36 2.18 -10.96
CA ILE A 309 -3.29 3.46 -11.67
C ILE A 309 -4.39 3.56 -12.72
N LEU A 310 -4.55 2.55 -13.59
CA LEU A 310 -5.61 2.55 -14.62
C LEU A 310 -6.99 2.78 -13.98
N VAL A 311 -7.32 2.09 -12.89
CA VAL A 311 -8.59 2.29 -12.18
C VAL A 311 -8.75 3.72 -11.63
N LEU A 312 -7.67 4.36 -11.17
CA LEU A 312 -7.67 5.74 -10.67
C LEU A 312 -7.76 6.78 -11.80
N GLU A 313 -7.31 6.45 -13.01
CA GLU A 313 -7.40 7.33 -14.17
C GLU A 313 -8.85 7.56 -14.62
N GLY A 314 -9.72 6.56 -14.38
CA GLY A 314 -11.13 6.59 -14.75
C GLY A 314 -11.35 6.34 -16.26
N ASN A 315 -12.50 5.77 -16.61
CA ASN A 315 -12.87 5.42 -18.00
C ASN A 315 -11.92 4.45 -18.73
N THR A 316 -11.06 3.70 -18.03
CA THR A 316 -10.10 2.77 -18.63
C THR A 316 -10.56 1.31 -18.63
N GLN A 317 -11.80 1.01 -18.21
CA GLN A 317 -12.26 -0.36 -18.02
C GLN A 317 -12.26 -1.17 -19.32
N ARG A 318 -12.60 -0.53 -20.44
CA ARG A 318 -12.48 -1.15 -21.77
C ARG A 318 -11.02 -1.46 -22.06
N ASP A 319 -10.11 -0.50 -21.91
CA ASP A 319 -8.67 -0.70 -22.17
C ASP A 319 -8.08 -1.86 -21.34
N ILE A 320 -8.46 -1.97 -20.06
CA ILE A 320 -8.05 -3.07 -19.16
C ILE A 320 -8.48 -4.43 -19.72
N ILE A 321 -9.75 -4.56 -20.10
CA ILE A 321 -10.32 -5.83 -20.57
C ILE A 321 -9.84 -6.19 -21.97
N GLU A 322 -9.79 -5.23 -22.90
CA GLU A 322 -9.28 -5.46 -24.26
C GLU A 322 -7.80 -5.87 -24.21
N THR A 323 -7.02 -5.31 -23.29
CA THR A 323 -5.61 -5.66 -23.07
C THR A 323 -5.44 -7.10 -22.59
N LYS A 324 -6.34 -7.58 -21.73
CA LYS A 324 -6.32 -8.96 -21.21
C LYS A 324 -6.85 -9.98 -22.21
N THR A 325 -7.92 -9.65 -22.91
CA THR A 325 -8.65 -10.60 -23.77
C THR A 325 -8.19 -10.57 -25.23
N GLY A 326 -7.61 -9.44 -25.69
CA GLY A 326 -7.21 -9.22 -27.07
C GLY A 326 -8.38 -8.94 -28.04
N VAL A 327 -9.59 -8.74 -27.52
CA VAL A 327 -10.82 -8.56 -28.31
C VAL A 327 -11.50 -7.25 -27.90
N THR A 328 -12.09 -6.54 -28.87
CA THR A 328 -12.92 -5.35 -28.62
C THR A 328 -14.19 -5.74 -27.87
N VAL A 329 -14.52 -5.02 -26.80
CA VAL A 329 -15.60 -5.41 -25.88
C VAL A 329 -16.74 -4.39 -25.83
N THR A 330 -17.96 -4.90 -25.69
CA THR A 330 -19.15 -4.11 -25.34
C THR A 330 -19.20 -3.85 -23.82
N ASP A 331 -20.09 -2.97 -23.38
CA ASP A 331 -20.21 -2.64 -21.94
C ASP A 331 -20.62 -3.86 -21.09
N ASP A 332 -21.51 -4.69 -21.60
CA ASP A 332 -21.92 -5.93 -20.92
C ASP A 332 -20.74 -6.91 -20.82
N MET A 333 -19.92 -7.01 -21.88
CA MET A 333 -18.71 -7.83 -21.87
C MET A 333 -17.64 -7.30 -20.91
N VAL A 334 -17.52 -5.98 -20.75
CA VAL A 334 -16.63 -5.38 -19.74
C VAL A 334 -17.04 -5.82 -18.34
N ILE A 335 -18.34 -5.75 -18.02
CA ILE A 335 -18.87 -6.14 -16.73
C ILE A 335 -18.63 -7.64 -16.48
N GLU A 336 -18.99 -8.49 -17.42
CA GLU A 336 -18.78 -9.94 -17.35
C GLU A 336 -17.30 -10.27 -17.11
N LYS A 337 -16.38 -9.69 -17.91
CA LYS A 337 -14.95 -9.98 -17.79
C LYS A 337 -14.31 -9.40 -16.53
N LEU A 338 -14.82 -8.29 -15.99
CA LEU A 338 -14.39 -7.79 -14.69
C LEU A 338 -14.85 -8.73 -13.56
N ILE A 339 -16.07 -9.26 -13.62
CA ILE A 339 -16.56 -10.28 -12.68
C ILE A 339 -15.68 -11.53 -12.76
N ASP A 340 -15.37 -12.01 -13.97
CA ASP A 340 -14.44 -13.14 -14.16
C ASP A 340 -13.08 -12.87 -13.50
N CYS A 341 -12.54 -11.65 -13.64
CA CYS A 341 -11.28 -11.27 -13.01
C CYS A 341 -11.36 -11.28 -11.48
N ILE A 342 -12.48 -10.84 -10.88
CA ILE A 342 -12.69 -10.84 -9.43
C ILE A 342 -12.68 -12.27 -8.88
N GLN A 343 -13.23 -13.23 -9.64
CA GLN A 343 -13.39 -14.62 -9.22
C GLN A 343 -12.18 -15.50 -9.49
N THR A 344 -11.34 -15.16 -10.49
CA THR A 344 -10.29 -16.06 -10.98
C THR A 344 -8.86 -15.57 -10.79
N GLU A 345 -8.65 -14.26 -10.61
CA GLU A 345 -7.31 -13.70 -10.40
C GLU A 345 -6.88 -13.82 -8.93
N TYR A 346 -5.63 -13.42 -8.65
CA TYR A 346 -5.09 -13.38 -7.30
C TYR A 346 -5.95 -12.50 -6.36
N GLU A 347 -6.15 -12.99 -5.14
CA GLU A 347 -6.95 -12.31 -4.11
C GLU A 347 -6.47 -10.87 -3.82
N THR A 348 -5.16 -10.61 -3.96
CA THR A 348 -4.57 -9.27 -3.80
C THR A 348 -5.11 -8.26 -4.81
N LEU A 349 -5.60 -8.71 -5.96
CA LEU A 349 -6.15 -7.86 -7.03
C LEU A 349 -7.67 -7.66 -6.95
N THR A 350 -8.37 -8.50 -6.18
CA THR A 350 -9.84 -8.54 -6.09
C THR A 350 -10.42 -7.16 -5.80
N HIS A 351 -9.91 -6.47 -4.78
CA HIS A 351 -10.39 -5.12 -4.42
C HIS A 351 -10.21 -4.10 -5.56
N THR A 352 -9.13 -4.22 -6.36
CA THR A 352 -8.86 -3.28 -7.47
C THR A 352 -9.77 -3.56 -8.67
N TYR A 353 -9.99 -4.84 -9.02
CA TYR A 353 -10.97 -5.19 -10.05
C TYR A 353 -12.41 -4.86 -9.63
N LEU A 354 -12.76 -5.11 -8.37
CA LEU A 354 -14.06 -4.73 -7.83
C LEU A 354 -14.25 -3.20 -7.87
N GLN A 355 -13.21 -2.42 -7.54
CA GLN A 355 -13.29 -0.96 -7.64
C GLN A 355 -13.49 -0.49 -9.08
N SER A 356 -12.82 -1.14 -10.03
CA SER A 356 -12.99 -0.92 -11.47
C SER A 356 -14.44 -1.18 -11.91
N LEU A 357 -15.00 -2.32 -11.50
CA LEU A 357 -16.38 -2.73 -11.77
C LEU A 357 -17.38 -1.75 -11.16
N VAL A 358 -17.24 -1.45 -9.87
CA VAL A 358 -18.14 -0.54 -9.14
C VAL A 358 -18.13 0.84 -9.77
N ASN A 359 -16.96 1.37 -10.17
CA ASN A 359 -16.88 2.67 -10.85
C ASN A 359 -17.67 2.67 -12.16
N PHE A 360 -17.44 1.67 -13.01
CA PHE A 360 -18.07 1.56 -14.32
C PHE A 360 -19.58 1.37 -14.23
N VAL A 361 -20.03 0.43 -13.38
CA VAL A 361 -21.44 0.09 -13.23
C VAL A 361 -22.21 1.23 -12.59
N SER A 362 -21.65 1.91 -11.58
CA SER A 362 -22.35 3.03 -10.92
C SER A 362 -22.62 4.19 -11.87
N GLU A 363 -21.71 4.48 -12.80
CA GLU A 363 -21.92 5.50 -13.83
C GLU A 363 -23.02 5.09 -14.80
N ARG A 364 -23.01 3.84 -15.28
CA ARG A 364 -24.03 3.32 -16.20
C ARG A 364 -25.42 3.17 -15.59
N ILE A 365 -25.50 2.88 -14.28
CA ILE A 365 -26.77 2.91 -13.53
C ILE A 365 -27.34 4.34 -13.52
N GLN A 366 -26.50 5.35 -13.28
CA GLN A 366 -26.94 6.75 -13.27
C GLN A 366 -27.38 7.24 -14.66
N GLU A 367 -26.74 6.74 -15.72
CA GLU A 367 -27.11 7.01 -17.12
C GLU A 367 -28.37 6.24 -17.57
N GLY A 368 -28.82 5.24 -16.80
CA GLY A 368 -29.96 4.39 -17.15
C GLY A 368 -29.67 3.44 -18.32
N SER A 369 -28.41 3.12 -18.58
CA SER A 369 -27.97 2.40 -19.78
C SER A 369 -27.64 0.92 -19.53
N ILE A 370 -27.98 0.37 -18.37
CA ILE A 370 -27.65 -0.99 -17.96
C ILE A 370 -28.91 -1.84 -17.76
N HIS A 371 -28.87 -3.07 -18.26
CA HIS A 371 -29.97 -4.03 -18.08
C HIS A 371 -30.05 -4.57 -16.65
N SER A 372 -31.25 -4.72 -16.11
CA SER A 372 -31.49 -5.18 -14.73
C SER A 372 -30.90 -6.56 -14.45
N ARG A 373 -30.79 -7.43 -15.47
CA ARG A 373 -30.15 -8.75 -15.35
C ARG A 373 -28.63 -8.66 -15.13
N VAL A 374 -27.98 -7.67 -15.75
CA VAL A 374 -26.54 -7.41 -15.55
C VAL A 374 -26.33 -6.83 -14.15
N VAL A 375 -27.21 -5.95 -13.70
CA VAL A 375 -27.18 -5.42 -12.32
C VAL A 375 -27.28 -6.54 -11.29
N LEU A 376 -28.15 -7.54 -11.49
CA LEU A 376 -28.24 -8.70 -10.61
C LEU A 376 -26.91 -9.46 -10.48
N ASN A 377 -26.19 -9.67 -11.59
CA ASN A 377 -24.87 -10.31 -11.54
C ASN A 377 -23.86 -9.48 -10.74
N VAL A 378 -23.87 -8.15 -10.91
CA VAL A 378 -22.99 -7.25 -10.15
C VAL A 378 -23.32 -7.30 -8.65
N VAL A 379 -24.60 -7.28 -8.29
CA VAL A 379 -25.05 -7.35 -6.89
C VAL A 379 -24.62 -8.67 -6.24
N ARG A 380 -24.70 -9.80 -6.96
CA ARG A 380 -24.19 -11.10 -6.48
C ARG A 380 -22.69 -11.03 -6.17
N THR A 381 -21.88 -10.53 -7.11
CA THR A 381 -20.43 -10.38 -6.91
C THR A 381 -20.11 -9.43 -5.75
N VAL A 382 -20.84 -8.32 -5.61
CA VAL A 382 -20.64 -7.37 -4.49
C VAL A 382 -20.99 -8.02 -3.15
N TYR A 383 -22.05 -8.84 -3.09
CA TYR A 383 -22.39 -9.61 -1.89
C TYR A 383 -21.31 -10.61 -1.51
N GLU A 384 -20.79 -11.40 -2.46
CA GLU A 384 -19.67 -12.32 -2.21
C GLU A 384 -18.45 -11.56 -1.65
N CYS A 385 -18.14 -10.39 -2.22
CA CYS A 385 -17.07 -9.51 -1.75
C CYS A 385 -17.35 -8.80 -0.41
N SER A 386 -18.57 -8.89 0.13
CA SER A 386 -18.93 -8.32 1.44
C SER A 386 -18.69 -9.28 2.61
N SER A 387 -18.44 -10.56 2.33
CA SER A 387 -18.17 -11.57 3.35
C SER A 387 -16.90 -11.28 4.15
N ALA A 388 -16.92 -11.63 5.44
CA ALA A 388 -15.80 -11.44 6.36
C ALA A 388 -14.52 -12.21 5.95
N GLU A 389 -14.63 -13.22 5.09
CA GLU A 389 -13.49 -13.94 4.52
C GLU A 389 -12.61 -13.06 3.61
N ASN A 390 -13.18 -12.01 3.01
CA ASN A 390 -12.43 -11.10 2.15
C ASN A 390 -11.65 -10.05 2.95
N CYS A 391 -10.54 -9.55 2.42
CA CYS A 391 -9.79 -8.47 3.07
C CYS A 391 -10.62 -7.17 3.23
N GLU A 392 -10.28 -6.37 4.24
CA GLU A 392 -10.94 -5.08 4.56
C GLU A 392 -11.04 -4.16 3.32
N SER A 393 -10.00 -4.11 2.49
CA SER A 393 -9.98 -3.31 1.25
C SER A 393 -11.09 -3.71 0.28
N THR A 394 -11.35 -5.02 0.11
CA THR A 394 -12.43 -5.52 -0.75
C THR A 394 -13.79 -5.11 -0.18
N ARG A 395 -14.01 -5.33 1.12
CA ARG A 395 -15.28 -4.96 1.78
C ARG A 395 -15.54 -3.45 1.75
N LYS A 396 -14.50 -2.63 1.91
CA LYS A 396 -14.57 -1.15 1.74
C LYS A 396 -15.08 -0.73 0.36
N VAL A 397 -14.77 -1.49 -0.70
CA VAL A 397 -15.27 -1.23 -2.06
C VAL A 397 -16.73 -1.66 -2.20
N ALA A 398 -17.12 -2.79 -1.60
CA ALA A 398 -18.53 -3.20 -1.54
C ALA A 398 -19.40 -2.12 -0.86
N VAL A 399 -18.91 -1.48 0.21
CA VAL A 399 -19.59 -0.32 0.81
C VAL A 399 -19.72 0.85 -0.17
N SER A 400 -18.67 1.16 -0.93
CA SER A 400 -18.69 2.23 -1.94
C SER A 400 -19.77 1.99 -3.01
N PHE A 401 -20.06 0.73 -3.34
CA PHE A 401 -21.16 0.37 -4.23
C PHE A 401 -22.52 0.73 -3.61
N ILE A 402 -22.75 0.39 -2.34
CA ILE A 402 -24.00 0.73 -1.63
C ILE A 402 -24.19 2.23 -1.51
N GLU A 403 -23.14 2.97 -1.16
CA GLU A 403 -23.17 4.44 -1.03
C GLU A 403 -23.60 5.13 -2.34
N ARG A 404 -23.15 4.61 -3.49
CA ARG A 404 -23.42 5.21 -4.82
C ARG A 404 -24.72 4.73 -5.45
N ASN A 405 -25.20 3.55 -5.08
CA ASN A 405 -26.28 2.85 -5.78
C ASN A 405 -27.47 2.51 -4.88
N TYR A 406 -27.69 3.22 -3.78
CA TYR A 406 -28.84 2.97 -2.90
C TYR A 406 -30.20 3.12 -3.61
N MET A 407 -30.25 3.83 -4.75
CA MET A 407 -31.45 3.92 -5.59
C MET A 407 -31.87 2.59 -6.23
N LEU A 408 -31.03 1.55 -6.21
CA LEU A 408 -31.34 0.24 -6.80
C LEU A 408 -32.58 -0.43 -6.20
N PHE A 409 -32.98 -0.07 -4.97
CA PHE A 409 -34.27 -0.48 -4.40
C PHE A 409 -35.49 0.00 -5.18
N LYS A 410 -35.32 0.98 -6.08
CA LYS A 410 -36.36 1.54 -6.95
C LYS A 410 -36.09 1.26 -8.42
N LEU A 411 -35.15 0.37 -8.73
CA LEU A 411 -34.83 0.01 -10.11
C LEU A 411 -36.07 -0.59 -10.79
N ASP A 412 -36.28 -0.26 -12.07
CA ASP A 412 -37.27 -0.97 -12.86
C ASP A 412 -36.82 -2.41 -13.12
N THR A 413 -37.58 -3.36 -12.58
CA THR A 413 -37.30 -4.80 -12.69
C THR A 413 -38.26 -5.51 -13.64
N SER A 414 -38.98 -4.77 -14.49
CA SER A 414 -39.96 -5.31 -15.46
C SER A 414 -39.40 -6.42 -16.37
N GLN A 415 -38.09 -6.39 -16.66
CA GLN A 415 -37.40 -7.38 -17.50
C GLN A 415 -36.99 -8.66 -16.75
N LEU A 416 -37.09 -8.69 -15.42
CA LEU A 416 -36.67 -9.80 -14.58
C LEU A 416 -37.84 -10.75 -14.30
N THR A 417 -37.55 -12.05 -14.20
CA THR A 417 -38.50 -13.04 -13.67
C THR A 417 -38.80 -12.78 -12.19
N ALA A 418 -39.93 -13.26 -11.67
CA ALA A 418 -40.27 -13.11 -10.24
C ALA A 418 -39.15 -13.62 -9.31
N ALA A 419 -38.47 -14.71 -9.69
CA ALA A 419 -37.33 -15.24 -8.96
C ALA A 419 -36.13 -14.27 -8.94
N GLU A 420 -35.78 -13.69 -10.09
CA GLU A 420 -34.68 -12.73 -10.22
C GLU A 420 -35.01 -11.40 -9.52
N GLN A 421 -36.27 -10.97 -9.52
CA GLN A 421 -36.73 -9.78 -8.79
C GLN A 421 -36.52 -9.96 -7.28
N PHE A 422 -36.96 -11.09 -6.74
CA PHE A 422 -36.75 -11.42 -5.33
C PHE A 422 -35.26 -11.54 -5.01
N GLU A 423 -34.49 -12.24 -5.85
CA GLU A 423 -33.05 -12.41 -5.64
C GLU A 423 -32.31 -11.07 -5.60
N LEU A 424 -32.60 -10.15 -6.54
CA LEU A 424 -32.00 -8.83 -6.55
C LEU A 424 -32.26 -8.08 -5.25
N HIS A 425 -33.52 -8.05 -4.82
CA HIS A 425 -33.92 -7.34 -3.61
C HIS A 425 -33.32 -7.97 -2.36
N ALA A 426 -33.44 -9.29 -2.20
CA ALA A 426 -32.91 -10.04 -1.08
C ALA A 426 -31.38 -9.92 -0.96
N THR A 427 -30.67 -9.99 -2.09
CA THR A 427 -29.20 -9.87 -2.09
C THR A 427 -28.77 -8.46 -1.69
N LEU A 428 -29.44 -7.40 -2.16
CA LEU A 428 -29.16 -6.02 -1.71
C LEU A 428 -29.37 -5.86 -0.20
N TRP A 429 -30.45 -6.42 0.36
CA TRP A 429 -30.68 -6.42 1.80
C TRP A 429 -29.60 -7.18 2.55
N ALA A 430 -29.26 -8.38 2.08
CA ALA A 430 -28.21 -9.20 2.66
C ALA A 430 -26.87 -8.45 2.67
N THR A 431 -26.44 -7.85 1.54
CA THR A 431 -25.20 -7.06 1.47
C THR A 431 -25.18 -5.91 2.49
N ILE A 432 -26.28 -5.15 2.61
CA ILE A 432 -26.35 -4.02 3.54
C ILE A 432 -26.29 -4.49 4.98
N ILE A 433 -27.03 -5.55 5.31
CA ILE A 433 -27.06 -6.11 6.67
C ILE A 433 -25.68 -6.69 7.02
N THR A 434 -25.08 -7.50 6.15
CA THR A 434 -23.74 -8.07 6.36
C THR A 434 -22.70 -6.97 6.61
N LEU A 435 -22.66 -5.91 5.79
CA LEU A 435 -21.70 -4.81 5.98
C LEU A 435 -22.01 -3.91 7.17
N LEU A 436 -23.27 -3.83 7.60
CA LEU A 436 -23.65 -3.06 8.80
C LEU A 436 -23.23 -3.76 10.10
N GLU A 437 -23.17 -5.09 10.05
CA GLU A 437 -22.73 -5.97 11.13
C GLU A 437 -21.24 -6.34 11.00
N ASP A 438 -20.48 -5.73 10.07
CA ASP A 438 -19.05 -5.99 9.84
C ASP A 438 -18.21 -5.78 11.11
N ASP A 439 -17.07 -6.47 11.24
CA ASP A 439 -16.15 -6.35 12.38
C ASP A 439 -15.41 -4.99 12.41
N GLU A 440 -15.22 -4.35 11.26
CA GLU A 440 -14.52 -3.06 11.14
C GLU A 440 -15.43 -1.84 11.31
N GLU A 441 -15.08 -0.97 12.26
CA GLU A 441 -15.88 0.21 12.59
C GLU A 441 -16.04 1.15 11.38
N ALA A 442 -14.96 1.34 10.60
CA ALA A 442 -14.98 2.22 9.44
C ALA A 442 -16.01 1.78 8.38
N ILE A 443 -16.19 0.46 8.21
CA ILE A 443 -17.17 -0.13 7.29
C ILE A 443 -18.59 0.10 7.83
N ARG A 444 -18.86 -0.28 9.08
CA ARG A 444 -20.18 -0.10 9.70
C ARG A 444 -20.65 1.36 9.68
N GLN A 445 -19.75 2.31 9.98
CA GLN A 445 -20.05 3.73 10.00
C GLN A 445 -20.40 4.29 8.61
N ARG A 446 -19.72 3.81 7.56
CA ARG A 446 -20.00 4.21 6.18
C ARG A 446 -21.36 3.69 5.71
N VAL A 447 -21.66 2.42 5.94
CA VAL A 447 -22.97 1.82 5.62
C VAL A 447 -24.10 2.52 6.37
N SER A 448 -23.90 2.82 7.66
CA SER A 448 -24.87 3.56 8.47
C SER A 448 -25.28 4.90 7.85
N ARG A 449 -24.31 5.62 7.26
CA ARG A 449 -24.56 6.88 6.56
C ARG A 449 -25.28 6.68 5.23
N ALA A 450 -24.96 5.62 4.49
CA ALA A 450 -25.63 5.28 3.24
C ALA A 450 -27.12 4.97 3.46
N VAL A 451 -27.43 4.19 4.51
CA VAL A 451 -28.78 3.76 4.85
C VAL A 451 -29.62 4.87 5.50
N CYS A 452 -29.00 5.75 6.30
CA CYS A 452 -29.68 6.86 6.97
C CYS A 452 -29.12 8.21 6.48
N PRO A 453 -29.38 8.60 5.21
CA PRO A 453 -28.84 9.83 4.66
C PRO A 453 -29.32 11.06 5.45
N GLY A 454 -28.39 11.96 5.76
CA GLY A 454 -28.68 13.22 6.48
C GLY A 454 -28.49 13.19 7.99
N ALA A 455 -28.19 12.04 8.61
CA ALA A 455 -27.86 11.95 10.02
C ALA A 455 -26.65 11.06 10.27
N ARG A 456 -25.68 11.53 11.07
CA ARG A 456 -24.63 10.66 11.60
C ARG A 456 -25.24 9.81 12.72
N VAL A 457 -25.69 8.61 12.36
CA VAL A 457 -26.26 7.65 13.29
C VAL A 457 -25.27 6.53 13.59
N ALA A 458 -25.30 6.02 14.81
CA ALA A 458 -24.56 4.82 15.18
C ALA A 458 -25.12 3.58 14.43
N PRO A 459 -24.30 2.55 14.15
CA PRO A 459 -24.71 1.34 13.45
C PRO A 459 -25.98 0.68 14.03
N ALA A 460 -26.07 0.54 15.34
CA ALA A 460 -27.26 -0.02 16.01
C ALA A 460 -28.55 0.76 15.70
N ARG A 461 -28.47 2.09 15.51
CA ARG A 461 -29.62 2.91 15.12
C ARG A 461 -29.95 2.74 13.64
N ALA A 462 -28.96 2.60 12.76
CA ALA A 462 -29.19 2.26 11.36
C ALA A 462 -29.84 0.87 11.22
N ALA A 463 -29.39 -0.13 12.00
CA ALA A 463 -29.98 -1.47 12.03
C ALA A 463 -31.45 -1.44 12.48
N ARG A 464 -31.79 -0.58 13.44
CA ARG A 464 -33.19 -0.36 13.83
C ARG A 464 -34.03 0.25 12.71
N SER A 465 -33.48 1.23 11.98
CA SER A 465 -34.16 1.83 10.82
C SER A 465 -34.40 0.81 9.71
N LEU A 466 -33.42 -0.05 9.43
CA LEU A 466 -33.56 -1.15 8.45
C LEU A 466 -34.64 -2.14 8.86
N ARG A 467 -34.70 -2.56 10.12
CA ARG A 467 -35.78 -3.43 10.62
C ARG A 467 -37.16 -2.78 10.48
N ALA A 468 -37.26 -1.48 10.75
CA ALA A 468 -38.51 -0.75 10.53
C ALA A 468 -38.90 -0.70 9.03
N ALA A 469 -37.91 -0.56 8.13
CA ALA A 469 -38.13 -0.60 6.69
C ALA A 469 -38.52 -2.01 6.20
N LEU A 470 -37.91 -3.09 6.71
CA LEU A 470 -38.32 -4.48 6.45
C LEU A 470 -39.77 -4.72 6.87
N ARG A 471 -40.13 -4.27 8.08
CA ARG A 471 -41.51 -4.33 8.57
C ARG A 471 -42.48 -3.59 7.65
N ALA A 472 -42.12 -2.40 7.18
CA ALA A 472 -42.95 -1.61 6.28
C ALA A 472 -43.08 -2.23 4.89
N ALA A 473 -42.08 -2.97 4.40
CA ALA A 473 -42.15 -3.69 3.15
C ALA A 473 -43.17 -4.84 3.20
N GLY A 474 -43.32 -5.49 4.36
CA GLY A 474 -44.34 -6.52 4.60
C GLY A 474 -44.18 -7.80 3.78
N ASP A 475 -43.01 -8.01 3.16
CA ASP A 475 -42.70 -9.21 2.39
C ASP A 475 -42.26 -10.33 3.33
N VAL A 476 -43.14 -11.31 3.54
CA VAL A 476 -42.91 -12.47 4.42
C VAL A 476 -41.74 -13.33 3.95
N ALA A 477 -41.53 -13.45 2.63
CA ALA A 477 -40.40 -14.22 2.09
C ALA A 477 -39.08 -13.52 2.43
N LEU A 478 -39.01 -12.19 2.27
CA LEU A 478 -37.83 -11.41 2.65
C LEU A 478 -37.58 -11.44 4.16
N LEU A 479 -38.62 -11.32 4.99
CA LEU A 479 -38.50 -11.44 6.44
C LEU A 479 -37.96 -12.81 6.86
N GLY A 480 -38.48 -13.88 6.26
CA GLY A 480 -37.99 -15.24 6.48
C GLY A 480 -36.53 -15.41 6.06
N LEU A 481 -36.14 -14.79 4.93
CA LEU A 481 -34.77 -14.82 4.43
C LEU A 481 -33.81 -14.08 5.38
N VAL A 482 -34.15 -12.87 5.80
CA VAL A 482 -33.32 -12.11 6.76
C VAL A 482 -33.22 -12.86 8.10
N ALA A 483 -34.27 -13.55 8.54
CA ALA A 483 -34.24 -14.33 9.76
C ALA A 483 -33.28 -15.53 9.70
N LEU A 484 -33.04 -16.07 8.50
CA LEU A 484 -32.17 -17.21 8.23
C LEU A 484 -30.84 -16.84 7.58
N LEU A 485 -30.62 -15.54 7.30
CA LEU A 485 -29.46 -15.05 6.56
C LEU A 485 -28.16 -15.56 7.16
N ASP A 486 -27.30 -16.15 6.34
CA ASP A 486 -25.99 -16.60 6.76
C ASP A 486 -24.97 -15.47 6.58
N PHE A 487 -24.33 -15.08 7.69
CA PHE A 487 -23.31 -14.03 7.69
C PHE A 487 -21.92 -14.57 7.36
N GLN A 488 -21.76 -15.90 7.20
CA GLN A 488 -20.47 -16.55 6.89
C GLN A 488 -19.35 -16.18 7.87
N SER A 489 -19.70 -15.89 9.13
CA SER A 489 -18.73 -15.52 10.15
C SER A 489 -17.96 -16.76 10.61
N VAL A 490 -16.63 -16.69 10.65
CA VAL A 490 -15.78 -17.77 11.17
C VAL A 490 -15.97 -17.86 12.69
N VAL A 491 -16.87 -18.73 13.14
CA VAL A 491 -16.98 -19.09 14.56
C VAL A 491 -15.94 -20.19 14.82
N VAL A 492 -14.79 -19.83 15.40
CA VAL A 492 -13.88 -20.84 15.96
C VAL A 492 -14.52 -21.38 17.22
N MET A 493 -15.23 -22.51 17.10
CA MET A 493 -15.72 -23.23 18.25
C MET A 493 -14.53 -23.74 19.06
N ALA A 494 -14.62 -23.65 20.39
CA ALA A 494 -13.65 -24.28 21.26
C ALA A 494 -13.61 -25.78 20.93
N ASP A 495 -12.41 -26.33 20.74
CA ASP A 495 -12.23 -27.77 20.63
C ASP A 495 -12.60 -28.38 21.99
N ASP A 496 -13.88 -28.77 22.19
CA ASP A 496 -14.35 -29.42 23.42
C ASP A 496 -13.62 -30.77 23.68
N VAL A 497 -12.82 -31.23 22.73
CA VAL A 497 -12.02 -32.47 22.78
C VAL A 497 -10.63 -32.25 23.38
N SER A 498 -10.11 -31.02 23.38
CA SER A 498 -8.84 -30.68 24.03
C SER A 498 -9.07 -29.64 25.13
N ASP A 499 -8.89 -30.06 26.38
CA ASP A 499 -8.97 -29.23 27.59
C ASP A 499 -7.94 -28.07 27.63
N GLU A 500 -7.19 -27.83 26.55
CA GLU A 500 -6.33 -26.65 26.38
C GLU A 500 -7.13 -25.47 25.84
N CYS A 501 -7.98 -24.90 26.69
CA CYS A 501 -8.58 -23.59 26.45
C CYS A 501 -7.48 -22.51 26.42
N ARG A 502 -6.90 -22.22 25.24
CA ARG A 502 -6.02 -21.07 25.05
C ARG A 502 -6.86 -19.81 25.03
N VAL A 503 -7.00 -19.19 26.20
CA VAL A 503 -7.77 -17.96 26.47
C VAL A 503 -7.44 -16.79 25.52
N PHE A 504 -6.29 -16.84 24.85
CA PHE A 504 -5.85 -15.81 23.89
C PHE A 504 -6.21 -16.11 22.42
N ASP A 505 -6.52 -17.36 22.05
CA ASP A 505 -6.88 -17.72 20.67
C ASP A 505 -8.37 -17.45 20.37
N GLN A 506 -9.22 -17.36 21.41
CA GLN A 506 -10.68 -17.18 21.27
C GLN A 506 -11.13 -15.74 20.97
N ASN A 507 -10.30 -14.74 21.23
CA ASN A 507 -10.69 -13.33 21.12
C ASN A 507 -10.31 -12.67 19.78
N GLU A 508 -9.48 -13.28 18.95
CA GLU A 508 -8.91 -12.59 17.77
C GLU A 508 -9.75 -12.73 16.49
N ARG A 509 -10.82 -13.54 16.49
CA ARG A 509 -11.67 -13.74 15.30
C ARG A 509 -13.19 -13.73 15.55
N TYR A 510 -13.65 -13.29 16.72
CA TYR A 510 -15.09 -13.18 16.98
C TYR A 510 -15.60 -11.76 16.67
N ASN A 511 -16.51 -11.64 15.71
CA ASN A 511 -17.18 -10.38 15.42
C ASN A 511 -18.20 -10.06 16.52
N ILE A 512 -17.78 -9.29 17.52
CA ILE A 512 -18.63 -8.91 18.67
C ILE A 512 -19.80 -7.99 18.30
N PHE A 513 -19.80 -7.42 17.10
CA PHE A 513 -20.86 -6.53 16.63
C PHE A 513 -21.98 -7.27 15.93
N LEU A 514 -21.79 -8.55 15.62
CA LEU A 514 -22.71 -9.36 14.85
C LEU A 514 -23.96 -9.73 15.66
N GLU A 515 -25.08 -9.10 15.37
CA GLU A 515 -26.36 -9.29 16.09
C GLU A 515 -27.33 -10.29 15.42
N GLU A 516 -26.86 -11.47 14.95
CA GLU A 516 -27.67 -12.43 14.18
C GLU A 516 -29.04 -12.77 14.81
N SER A 517 -29.04 -13.15 16.09
CA SER A 517 -30.27 -13.53 16.79
C SER A 517 -31.27 -12.38 16.90
N ILE A 518 -30.79 -11.13 16.92
CA ILE A 518 -31.64 -9.95 17.02
C ILE A 518 -32.38 -9.71 15.69
N TRP A 519 -31.72 -9.94 14.55
CA TRP A 519 -32.36 -9.94 13.24
C TRP A 519 -33.42 -11.04 13.14
N THR A 520 -33.07 -12.26 13.53
CA THR A 520 -34.00 -13.40 13.54
C THR A 520 -35.23 -13.16 14.40
N ILE A 521 -35.06 -12.70 15.64
CA ILE A 521 -36.18 -12.44 16.56
C ILE A 521 -37.07 -11.32 16.01
N ALA A 522 -36.49 -10.22 15.52
CA ALA A 522 -37.27 -9.10 15.00
C ALA A 522 -38.12 -9.51 13.78
N CYS A 523 -37.55 -10.28 12.86
CA CYS A 523 -38.27 -10.81 11.71
C CYS A 523 -39.36 -11.81 12.14
N ALA A 524 -39.03 -12.76 13.03
CA ALA A 524 -40.00 -13.73 13.54
C ALA A 524 -41.20 -13.07 14.22
N ASP A 525 -40.97 -12.02 15.03
CA ASP A 525 -42.03 -11.28 15.69
C ASP A 525 -42.98 -10.62 14.69
N ILE A 526 -42.48 -10.10 13.57
CA ILE A 526 -43.33 -9.50 12.52
C ILE A 526 -44.12 -10.61 11.79
N ILE A 527 -43.45 -11.70 11.39
CA ILE A 527 -44.07 -12.84 10.69
C ILE A 527 -45.24 -13.42 11.52
N VAL A 528 -45.03 -13.61 12.82
CA VAL A 528 -46.02 -14.22 13.72
C VAL A 528 -47.10 -13.22 14.12
N ASN A 529 -46.72 -12.01 14.56
CA ASN A 529 -47.69 -11.09 15.13
C ASN A 529 -48.54 -10.37 14.07
N GLU A 530 -47.94 -10.00 12.94
CA GLU A 530 -48.60 -9.19 11.90
C GLU A 530 -49.12 -10.03 10.74
N HIS A 531 -48.36 -11.04 10.30
CA HIS A 531 -48.75 -11.86 9.15
C HIS A 531 -49.40 -13.21 9.51
N LYS A 532 -49.40 -13.62 10.79
CA LYS A 532 -50.03 -14.87 11.28
C LYS A 532 -49.55 -16.11 10.51
N VAL A 533 -48.26 -16.13 10.18
CA VAL A 533 -47.58 -17.23 9.50
C VAL A 533 -46.88 -18.07 10.56
N ASP A 534 -47.05 -19.39 10.49
CA ASP A 534 -46.41 -20.39 11.35
C ASP A 534 -45.29 -21.11 10.59
N ASN A 535 -44.64 -22.08 11.25
CA ASN A 535 -43.58 -22.88 10.64
C ASN A 535 -44.01 -23.53 9.32
N SER A 536 -45.22 -24.08 9.25
CA SER A 536 -45.72 -24.79 8.07
C SER A 536 -45.89 -23.87 6.87
N LYS A 537 -46.53 -22.72 7.05
CA LYS A 537 -46.71 -21.71 5.99
C LYS A 537 -45.40 -21.09 5.56
N LEU A 538 -44.47 -20.84 6.49
CA LEU A 538 -43.16 -20.29 6.11
C LEU A 538 -42.36 -21.29 5.26
N LEU A 539 -42.43 -22.59 5.57
CA LEU A 539 -41.86 -23.63 4.71
C LEU A 539 -42.49 -23.67 3.32
N GLU A 540 -43.82 -23.54 3.22
CA GLU A 540 -44.51 -23.45 1.94
C GLU A 540 -44.03 -22.26 1.10
N ILE A 541 -43.78 -21.11 1.75
CA ILE A 541 -43.22 -19.93 1.09
C ILE A 541 -41.79 -20.21 0.61
N ILE A 542 -40.91 -20.69 1.50
CA ILE A 542 -39.51 -20.98 1.17
C ILE A 542 -39.39 -21.93 -0.03
N ASN A 543 -40.25 -22.95 -0.09
CA ASN A 543 -40.23 -23.96 -1.16
C ASN A 543 -40.91 -23.51 -2.46
N ARG A 544 -41.36 -22.25 -2.58
CA ARG A 544 -41.86 -21.73 -3.86
C ARG A 544 -40.70 -21.61 -4.85
N PRO A 545 -40.90 -21.95 -6.13
CA PRO A 545 -39.84 -21.86 -7.15
C PRO A 545 -39.20 -20.47 -7.27
N GLU A 546 -39.96 -19.42 -6.94
CA GLU A 546 -39.53 -18.03 -6.98
C GLU A 546 -38.52 -17.68 -5.86
N TYR A 547 -38.54 -18.40 -4.75
CA TYR A 547 -37.77 -18.05 -3.54
C TYR A 547 -36.70 -19.09 -3.19
N GLU A 548 -36.98 -20.37 -3.43
CA GLU A 548 -36.16 -21.50 -2.98
C GLU A 548 -34.67 -21.34 -3.33
N GLY A 549 -34.37 -20.99 -4.59
CA GLY A 549 -32.99 -20.81 -5.04
C GLY A 549 -32.26 -19.66 -4.33
N THR A 550 -32.97 -18.58 -3.99
CA THR A 550 -32.38 -17.43 -3.28
C THR A 550 -32.13 -17.77 -1.81
N PHE A 551 -33.04 -18.50 -1.16
CA PHE A 551 -32.85 -19.01 0.19
C PHE A 551 -31.64 -19.95 0.27
N GLN A 552 -31.50 -20.89 -0.68
CA GLN A 552 -30.34 -21.78 -0.73
C GLN A 552 -29.01 -21.01 -0.86
N LYS A 553 -28.97 -19.97 -1.69
CA LYS A 553 -27.75 -19.16 -1.91
C LYS A 553 -27.36 -18.30 -0.70
N LEU A 554 -28.33 -17.60 -0.10
CA LEU A 554 -28.06 -16.59 0.93
C LEU A 554 -28.13 -17.13 2.37
N CYS A 555 -28.88 -18.21 2.61
CA CYS A 555 -29.03 -18.80 3.94
C CYS A 555 -28.23 -20.10 4.12
N GLN A 556 -27.76 -20.71 3.02
CA GLN A 556 -26.93 -21.93 3.03
C GLN A 556 -27.47 -23.02 3.97
N ASP A 557 -26.64 -23.52 4.90
CA ASP A 557 -27.02 -24.57 5.83
C ASP A 557 -28.15 -24.14 6.77
N ASN A 558 -28.33 -22.83 7.04
CA ASN A 558 -29.39 -22.36 7.93
C ASN A 558 -30.79 -22.72 7.42
N VAL A 559 -31.02 -22.67 6.11
CA VAL A 559 -32.34 -23.01 5.55
C VAL A 559 -32.60 -24.52 5.58
N GLU A 560 -31.58 -25.34 5.33
CA GLU A 560 -31.72 -26.80 5.37
C GLU A 560 -31.94 -27.31 6.81
N MET A 561 -31.26 -26.72 7.79
CA MET A 561 -31.50 -27.03 9.20
C MET A 561 -32.87 -26.55 9.67
N TYR A 562 -33.32 -25.35 9.23
CA TYR A 562 -34.68 -24.88 9.50
C TYR A 562 -35.74 -25.85 8.95
N LYS A 563 -35.60 -26.33 7.70
CA LYS A 563 -36.52 -27.31 7.09
C LYS A 563 -36.64 -28.60 7.91
N LYS A 564 -35.53 -29.11 8.43
CA LYS A 564 -35.53 -30.31 9.29
C LYS A 564 -36.27 -30.04 10.61
N MET A 565 -35.96 -28.93 11.28
CA MET A 565 -36.51 -28.62 12.60
C MET A 565 -37.99 -28.25 12.56
N ALA A 566 -38.41 -27.45 11.58
CA ALA A 566 -39.80 -27.04 11.40
C ALA A 566 -40.74 -28.21 11.06
N THR A 567 -40.20 -29.36 10.61
CA THR A 567 -40.94 -30.62 10.41
C THR A 567 -40.88 -31.57 11.61
N GLY A 568 -40.31 -31.14 12.74
CA GLY A 568 -40.26 -31.91 13.99
C GLY A 568 -39.05 -32.82 14.15
N HIS A 569 -38.05 -32.76 13.25
CA HIS A 569 -36.81 -33.51 13.43
C HIS A 569 -35.96 -32.87 14.54
N LYS A 570 -35.55 -33.68 15.53
CA LYS A 570 -34.60 -33.25 16.57
C LYS A 570 -33.18 -33.38 16.05
N ILE A 571 -32.49 -32.26 15.90
CA ILE A 571 -31.07 -32.23 15.53
C ILE A 571 -30.22 -32.41 16.82
N PRO A 572 -29.21 -33.30 16.84
CA PRO A 572 -28.35 -33.49 18.00
C PRO A 572 -27.56 -32.22 18.36
N ARG A 573 -27.43 -31.89 19.65
CA ARG A 573 -26.66 -30.71 20.14
C ARG A 573 -25.17 -30.68 19.72
N ASN A 574 -24.61 -31.81 19.27
CA ASN A 574 -23.22 -31.91 18.85
C ASN A 574 -22.98 -31.55 17.37
N GLU A 575 -24.03 -31.36 16.56
CA GLU A 575 -23.88 -30.73 15.25
C GLU A 575 -23.87 -29.22 15.49
N ALA A 576 -22.90 -28.51 14.92
CA ALA A 576 -22.68 -27.07 15.08
C ALA A 576 -23.88 -26.24 14.55
N LEU A 577 -24.97 -26.23 15.31
CA LEU A 577 -26.23 -25.60 14.95
C LEU A 577 -26.16 -24.11 15.32
N ASN A 578 -26.40 -23.24 14.35
CA ASN A 578 -26.57 -21.82 14.62
C ASN A 578 -27.81 -21.62 15.52
N PRO A 579 -27.66 -21.06 16.75
CA PRO A 579 -28.74 -20.98 17.73
C PRO A 579 -29.94 -20.16 17.23
N LYS A 580 -29.74 -19.25 16.26
CA LYS A 580 -30.84 -18.47 15.68
C LYS A 580 -31.92 -19.32 15.02
N ILE A 581 -31.55 -20.48 14.48
CA ILE A 581 -32.48 -21.37 13.77
C ILE A 581 -33.52 -21.94 14.75
N GLN A 582 -33.06 -22.41 15.92
CA GLN A 582 -33.95 -22.86 16.99
C GLN A 582 -34.86 -21.72 17.47
N LEU A 583 -34.31 -20.52 17.66
CA LEU A 583 -35.10 -19.34 18.08
C LEU A 583 -36.22 -19.03 17.07
N LEU A 584 -35.95 -19.15 15.77
CA LEU A 584 -36.96 -18.94 14.73
C LEU A 584 -38.07 -20.00 14.82
N VAL A 585 -37.70 -21.28 14.88
CA VAL A 585 -38.66 -22.39 14.97
C VAL A 585 -39.56 -22.27 16.19
N ASP A 586 -38.99 -21.94 17.36
CA ASP A 586 -39.72 -21.79 18.61
C ASP A 586 -40.71 -20.62 18.57
N LYS A 587 -40.34 -19.51 17.91
CA LYS A 587 -41.23 -18.34 17.74
C LYS A 587 -42.42 -18.63 16.81
N LEU A 588 -42.22 -19.48 15.81
CA LEU A 588 -43.19 -19.81 14.76
C LEU A 588 -44.04 -21.06 15.07
N SER A 589 -43.78 -21.71 16.20
CA SER A 589 -44.56 -22.85 16.73
C SER A 589 -45.82 -22.33 17.42
#